data_AF-A0A7C3PNH0-F1
#
_entry.id   AF-A0A7C3PNH0-F1
#
_cell.length_a   1.000
_cell.length_b   1.000
_cell.length_c   1.000
_cell.angle_alpha   90.00
_cell.angle_beta   90.00
_cell.angle_gamma   90.00
#
_symmetry.space_group_name_H-M   'P 1'
#
loop_
_entity.id
_entity.type
_entity.pdbx_description
1 polymer ?
#
loop_
_entity_poly.entity_id
_entity_poly.type
_entity_poly.pdbx_seq_one_letter_code
_entity_poly.pdbx_strand_id
1 'polypeptide(L)'
;MLSAYTDEFCKGYILLCLILWAFAGYAYRVNTQRPEDDPKKKDFHPAAVFLAPFTWPLFLFGMISLFILKAIFYGIFLLLLTVALVAIRKPFIFIWLDKIATMVGDKLLEANTMLIKVFLNPWTGNSQPA
;
A
#
# COMPACT_ATOMS: atom_id res chain seq x y z
N MET A 1 29.58 -13.26 27.43
CA MET A 1 28.37 -12.43 27.28
C MET A 1 27.30 -13.08 26.41
N LEU A 2 27.60 -13.49 25.17
CA LEU A 2 26.61 -14.09 24.25
C LEU A 2 25.82 -15.27 24.86
N SER A 3 26.51 -16.18 25.58
CA SER A 3 25.91 -17.34 26.24
C SER A 3 24.91 -16.99 27.37
N ALA A 4 25.08 -15.85 28.03
CA ALA A 4 24.18 -15.43 29.12
C ALA A 4 22.90 -14.82 28.54
N TYR A 5 23.00 -14.07 27.43
CA TYR A 5 21.83 -13.54 26.73
C TYR A 5 20.96 -14.65 26.14
N THR A 6 21.58 -15.70 25.58
CA THR A 6 20.83 -16.86 25.07
C THR A 6 20.09 -17.61 26.16
N ASP A 7 20.71 -17.77 27.35
CA ASP A 7 20.08 -18.48 28.46
C ASP A 7 18.85 -17.73 29.01
N GLU A 8 18.95 -16.41 29.16
CA GLU A 8 17.81 -15.57 29.56
C GLU A 8 16.69 -15.55 28.50
N PHE A 9 17.05 -15.55 27.22
CA PHE A 9 16.07 -15.63 26.13
C PHE A 9 15.34 -16.98 26.13
N CYS A 10 16.05 -18.08 26.38
CA CYS A 10 15.47 -19.41 26.49
C CYS A 10 14.51 -19.52 27.68
N LYS A 11 14.88 -19.00 28.86
CA LYS A 11 13.99 -18.98 30.04
C LYS A 11 12.72 -18.17 29.76
N GLY A 12 12.87 -17.00 29.16
CA GLY A 12 11.73 -16.15 28.77
C GLY A 12 10.80 -16.84 27.77
N TYR A 13 11.37 -17.52 26.77
CA TYR A 13 10.60 -18.29 25.80
C TYR A 13 9.85 -19.46 26.44
N ILE A 14 10.51 -20.24 27.31
CA ILE A 14 9.87 -21.35 28.05
C ILE A 14 8.71 -20.83 28.91
N LEU A 15 8.91 -19.72 29.63
CA LEU A 15 7.85 -19.10 30.42
C LEU A 15 6.67 -18.68 29.55
N LEU A 16 6.92 -18.05 28.40
CA LEU A 16 5.89 -17.63 27.46
C LEU A 16 5.13 -18.83 26.88
N CYS A 17 5.82 -19.91 26.52
CA CYS A 17 5.20 -21.15 26.05
C CYS A 17 4.29 -21.77 27.14
N LEU A 18 4.73 -21.81 28.40
CA LEU A 18 3.92 -22.31 29.50
C LEU A 18 2.64 -21.49 29.71
N ILE A 19 2.76 -20.16 29.64
CA ILE A 19 1.62 -19.24 29.74
C ILE A 19 0.62 -19.49 28.61
N LEU A 20 1.10 -19.55 27.36
CA LEU A 20 0.25 -19.82 26.19
C LEU A 20 -0.44 -21.19 26.28
N TRP A 21 0.28 -22.21 26.74
CA TRP A 21 -0.26 -23.55 26.92
C TRP A 21 -1.34 -23.59 28.00
N ALA A 22 -1.13 -22.91 29.14
CA ALA A 22 -2.12 -22.79 30.21
C ALA A 22 -3.40 -22.08 29.73
N PHE A 23 -3.28 -20.98 28.98
CA PHE A 23 -4.44 -20.28 28.41
C PHE A 23 -5.18 -21.13 27.38
N ALA A 24 -4.46 -21.77 26.45
CA ALA A 24 -5.05 -22.64 25.44
C ALA A 24 -5.76 -23.84 26.07
N GLY A 25 -5.13 -24.48 27.06
CA GLY A 25 -5.72 -25.60 27.80
C GLY A 25 -6.94 -25.19 28.62
N TYR A 26 -6.90 -24.04 29.29
CA TYR A 26 -8.06 -23.52 30.02
C TYR A 26 -9.24 -23.21 29.08
N ALA A 27 -8.97 -22.52 27.96
CA ALA A 27 -9.99 -22.22 26.96
C ALA A 27 -10.60 -23.48 26.36
N TYR A 28 -9.78 -24.50 26.08
CA TYR A 28 -10.23 -25.81 25.60
C TYR A 28 -11.15 -26.48 26.62
N ARG A 29 -10.74 -26.54 27.89
CA ARG A 29 -11.54 -27.12 28.98
C ARG A 29 -12.89 -26.40 29.14
N VAL A 30 -12.90 -25.07 29.11
CA VAL A 30 -14.15 -24.31 29.21
C VAL A 30 -15.07 -24.61 28.03
N ASN A 31 -14.51 -24.76 26.83
CA ASN A 31 -15.29 -25.05 25.63
C ASN A 31 -15.85 -26.48 25.60
N THR A 32 -15.12 -27.48 26.09
CA THR A 32 -15.62 -28.86 26.17
C THR A 32 -16.75 -29.02 27.19
N GLN A 33 -16.79 -28.19 28.22
CA GLN A 33 -17.86 -28.15 29.22
C GLN A 33 -19.12 -27.42 28.75
N ARG A 34 -19.11 -26.80 27.57
CA ARG A 34 -20.29 -26.10 27.04
C ARG A 34 -21.35 -27.10 26.54
N PRO A 35 -22.65 -26.79 26.74
CA PRO A 35 -23.74 -27.54 26.13
C PRO A 35 -23.59 -27.58 24.60
N GLU A 36 -24.08 -28.64 23.95
CA GLU A 36 -24.02 -28.75 22.49
C GLU A 36 -24.82 -27.66 21.77
N ASP A 37 -25.88 -27.17 22.42
CA ASP A 37 -26.75 -26.11 21.89
C ASP A 37 -26.17 -24.68 22.10
N ASP A 38 -25.01 -24.53 22.73
CA ASP A 38 -24.40 -23.21 22.93
C ASP A 38 -23.78 -22.71 21.61
N PRO A 39 -24.23 -21.58 21.04
CA PRO A 39 -23.68 -21.02 19.80
C PRO A 39 -22.18 -20.64 19.90
N LYS A 40 -21.63 -20.56 21.11
CA LYS A 40 -20.20 -20.31 21.35
C LYS A 40 -19.37 -21.58 21.44
N LYS A 41 -19.98 -22.78 21.45
CA LYS A 41 -19.22 -24.04 21.43
C LYS A 41 -18.58 -24.20 20.06
N LYS A 42 -17.27 -24.37 20.05
CA LYS A 42 -16.50 -24.62 18.82
C LYS A 42 -15.91 -26.01 18.87
N ASP A 43 -15.86 -26.68 17.73
CA ASP A 43 -15.19 -27.97 17.65
C ASP A 43 -13.67 -27.73 17.51
N PHE A 44 -12.95 -27.89 18.62
CA PHE A 44 -11.50 -27.71 18.66
C PHE A 44 -10.82 -29.08 18.70
N HIS A 45 -9.85 -29.29 17.81
CA HIS A 45 -9.03 -30.50 17.86
C HIS A 45 -8.09 -30.47 19.07
N PRO A 46 -7.94 -31.56 19.86
CA PRO A 46 -7.07 -31.59 21.05
C PRO A 46 -5.61 -31.18 20.76
N ALA A 47 -5.11 -31.55 19.57
CA ALA A 47 -3.78 -31.17 19.08
C ALA A 47 -3.55 -29.65 19.03
N ALA A 48 -4.61 -28.84 18.90
CA ALA A 48 -4.50 -27.38 18.88
C ALA A 48 -3.94 -26.82 20.20
N VAL A 49 -4.23 -27.46 21.33
CA VAL A 49 -3.69 -27.06 22.65
C VAL A 49 -2.19 -27.30 22.71
N PHE A 50 -1.73 -28.46 22.22
CA PHE A 50 -0.30 -28.81 22.21
C PHE A 50 0.52 -27.98 21.23
N LEU A 51 -0.08 -27.59 20.11
CA LEU A 51 0.60 -26.79 19.09
C LEU A 51 0.60 -25.28 19.38
N ALA A 52 -0.33 -24.79 20.21
CA ALA A 52 -0.44 -23.38 20.59
C ALA A 52 0.89 -22.71 20.99
N PRO A 53 1.74 -23.28 21.88
CA PRO A 53 3.01 -22.65 22.26
C PRO A 53 4.03 -22.52 21.13
N PHE A 54 3.87 -23.25 20.03
CA PHE A 54 4.76 -23.19 18.86
C PHE A 54 4.19 -22.32 17.75
N THR A 55 2.90 -22.48 17.45
CA THR A 55 2.24 -21.77 16.35
C THR A 55 2.10 -20.27 16.62
N TRP A 56 1.80 -19.87 17.86
CA TRP A 56 1.62 -18.47 18.22
C TRP A 56 2.91 -17.64 18.12
N PRO A 57 4.05 -18.07 18.68
CA PRO A 57 5.31 -17.35 18.48
C PRO A 57 5.71 -17.28 17.01
N LEU A 58 5.57 -18.36 16.25
CA LEU A 58 5.87 -18.37 14.82
C LEU A 58 5.00 -17.37 14.05
N PHE A 59 3.70 -17.33 14.38
CA PHE A 59 2.77 -16.37 13.80
C PHE A 59 3.14 -14.92 14.15
N LEU A 60 3.53 -14.66 15.40
CA LEU A 60 4.03 -13.35 15.83
C LEU A 60 5.28 -12.94 15.05
N PHE A 61 6.24 -13.85 14.87
CA PHE A 61 7.42 -13.59 14.03
C PHE A 61 7.01 -13.23 12.60
N GLY A 62 6.09 -14.01 11.99
CA GLY A 62 5.57 -13.71 10.66
C GLY A 62 4.90 -12.34 10.56
N MET A 63 4.07 -11.98 11.54
CA MET A 63 3.42 -10.67 11.64
C MET A 63 4.43 -9.53 11.74
N ILE A 64 5.46 -9.69 12.59
CA ILE A 64 6.54 -8.71 12.74
C ILE A 64 7.31 -8.55 11.43
N SER A 65 7.64 -9.65 10.75
CA SER A 65 8.31 -9.60 9.45
C SER A 65 7.49 -8.86 8.40
N LEU A 66 6.18 -9.11 8.32
CA LEU A 66 5.28 -8.40 7.41
C LEU A 66 5.18 -6.91 7.75
N PHE A 67 5.15 -6.56 9.04
CA PHE A 67 5.16 -5.17 9.49
C PHE A 67 6.43 -4.43 9.06
N ILE A 68 7.60 -5.06 9.27
CA ILE A 68 8.89 -4.51 8.85
C ILE A 68 8.92 -4.34 7.33
N LEU A 69 8.47 -5.34 6.57
CA LEU A 69 8.43 -5.27 5.12
C LEU A 69 7.54 -4.12 4.64
N LYS A 70 6.35 -3.96 5.24
CA LYS A 70 5.44 -2.83 4.95
C LYS A 70 6.10 -1.48 5.26
N ALA A 71 6.82 -1.37 6.37
CA ALA A 71 7.55 -0.15 6.73
C ALA A 71 8.65 0.19 5.71
N ILE A 72 9.40 -0.81 5.24
CA ILE A 72 10.41 -0.64 4.19
C ILE A 72 9.77 -0.15 2.88
N PHE A 73 8.69 -0.79 2.43
CA PHE A 73 7.95 -0.36 1.24
C PHE A 73 7.45 1.07 1.35
N TYR A 74 6.94 1.46 2.53
CA TYR A 74 6.52 2.83 2.77
C TYR A 74 7.69 3.83 2.72
N GLY A 75 8.85 3.46 3.29
CA GLY A 75 10.07 4.26 3.18
C GLY A 75 10.54 4.45 1.74
N ILE A 76 10.53 3.38 0.94
CA ILE A 76 10.87 3.44 -0.49
C ILE A 76 9.87 4.33 -1.23
N PHE A 77 8.57 4.19 -0.96
CA PHE A 77 7.53 5.02 -1.55
C PHE A 77 7.75 6.51 -1.25
N LEU A 78 8.07 6.87 -0.01
CA LEU A 78 8.38 8.26 0.36
C LEU A 78 9.62 8.80 -0.37
N LEU A 79 10.65 7.98 -0.54
CA LEU A 79 11.85 8.37 -1.28
C LEU A 79 11.51 8.64 -2.75
N LEU A 80 10.79 7.73 -3.40
CA LEU A 80 10.33 7.90 -4.79
C LEU A 80 9.43 9.12 -4.94
N LEU A 81 8.51 9.35 -4.01
CA LEU A 81 7.64 10.52 -3.99
C LEU A 81 8.47 11.81 -3.90
N THR A 82 9.50 11.82 -3.05
CA THR A 82 10.41 12.97 -2.91
C THR A 82 11.16 13.25 -4.21
N VAL A 83 11.70 12.21 -4.86
CA VAL A 83 12.36 12.34 -6.16
C VAL A 83 11.39 12.84 -7.23
N ALA A 84 10.16 12.31 -7.26
CA ALA A 84 9.12 12.74 -8.18
C ALA A 84 8.77 14.23 -7.98
N LEU A 85 8.62 14.68 -6.74
CA LEU A 85 8.38 16.09 -6.41
C LEU A 85 9.52 17.01 -6.86
N VAL A 86 10.78 16.59 -6.65
CA VAL A 86 11.96 17.34 -7.11
C VAL A 86 12.03 17.37 -8.65
N ALA A 87 11.69 16.26 -9.31
CA ALA A 87 11.67 16.18 -10.78
C ALA A 87 10.58 17.09 -11.38
N ILE A 88 9.40 17.15 -10.76
CA ILE A 88 8.32 18.09 -11.14
C ILE A 88 8.75 19.55 -10.99
N ARG A 89 9.63 19.85 -10.02
CA ARG A 89 10.15 21.21 -9.80
C ARG A 89 11.06 21.72 -10.92
N LYS A 90 11.55 20.87 -11.83
CA LYS A 90 12.35 21.33 -12.97
C LYS A 90 11.46 21.96 -14.06
N PRO A 91 11.91 23.03 -14.74
CA PRO A 91 11.17 23.74 -15.79
C PRO A 91 10.85 22.90 -17.04
N PHE A 92 11.22 21.61 -17.06
CA PHE A 92 10.99 20.72 -18.18
C PHE A 92 9.50 20.53 -18.48
N ILE A 93 8.65 20.38 -17.45
CA ILE A 93 7.19 20.25 -17.64
C ILE A 93 6.62 21.54 -18.21
N PHE A 94 7.03 22.70 -17.71
CA PHE A 94 6.54 23.98 -18.22
C PHE A 94 6.98 24.23 -19.66
N ILE A 95 8.23 23.93 -20.02
CA ILE A 95 8.72 24.06 -21.41
C ILE A 95 8.00 23.09 -22.35
N TRP A 96 7.75 21.86 -21.89
CA TRP A 96 7.02 20.86 -22.68
C TRP A 96 5.54 21.23 -22.85
N LEU A 97 4.91 21.72 -21.78
CA LEU A 97 3.52 22.18 -21.80
C LEU A 97 3.37 23.41 -22.71
N ASP A 98 4.30 24.36 -22.64
CA ASP A 98 4.33 25.54 -23.50
C ASP A 98 4.45 25.14 -24.97
N LYS A 99 5.37 24.22 -25.31
CA LYS A 99 5.49 23.69 -26.68
C LYS A 99 4.22 23.04 -27.20
N ILE A 100 3.52 22.26 -26.37
CA ILE A 100 2.25 21.63 -26.76
C ILE A 100 1.14 22.67 -26.90
N ALA A 101 1.07 23.62 -25.96
CA ALA A 101 0.08 24.69 -25.99
C ALA A 101 0.24 25.57 -27.23
N THR A 102 1.48 25.94 -27.61
CA THR A 102 1.75 26.69 -28.84
C THR A 102 1.38 25.86 -30.07
N MET A 103 1.79 24.58 -30.14
CA MET A 103 1.50 23.74 -31.31
C MET A 103 -0.01 23.52 -31.52
N VAL A 104 -0.76 23.28 -30.45
CA VAL A 104 -2.22 23.11 -30.52
C VAL A 104 -2.91 24.44 -30.81
N GLY A 105 -2.47 25.52 -30.15
CA GLY A 105 -2.97 26.88 -30.33
C GLY A 105 -2.82 27.35 -31.78
N ASP A 106 -1.63 27.20 -32.36
CA ASP A 106 -1.33 27.61 -33.74
C ASP A 106 -2.18 26.84 -34.74
N LYS A 107 -2.32 25.52 -34.58
CA LYS A 107 -3.18 24.71 -35.45
C LYS A 107 -4.65 25.08 -35.33
N LEU A 108 -5.12 25.42 -34.13
CA LEU A 108 -6.49 25.86 -33.89
C LEU A 108 -6.74 27.24 -34.52
N LEU A 109 -5.79 28.17 -34.36
CA LEU A 109 -5.80 29.50 -34.97
C LEU A 109 -5.77 29.44 -36.49
N GLU A 110 -4.93 28.56 -37.06
CA GLU A 110 -4.87 28.33 -38.50
C GLU A 110 -6.18 27.74 -39.02
N ALA A 111 -6.74 26.72 -38.34
CA ALA A 111 -8.03 26.14 -38.70
C ALA A 111 -9.17 27.17 -38.60
N ASN A 112 -9.22 27.99 -37.54
CA ASN A 112 -10.19 29.08 -37.42
C ASN A 112 -10.00 30.14 -38.50
N THR A 113 -8.77 30.47 -38.87
CA THR A 113 -8.49 31.42 -39.94
C THR A 113 -8.94 30.87 -41.29
N MET A 114 -8.76 29.57 -41.55
CA MET A 114 -9.27 28.91 -42.75
C MET A 114 -10.79 28.85 -42.75
N LEU A 115 -11.44 28.54 -41.62
CA LEU A 115 -12.90 28.59 -41.47
C LEU A 115 -13.44 30.00 -41.74
N ILE A 116 -12.85 31.02 -41.10
CA ILE A 116 -13.19 32.42 -41.34
C ILE A 116 -13.02 32.77 -42.82
N LYS A 117 -11.90 32.40 -43.46
CA LYS A 117 -11.74 32.61 -44.90
C LYS A 117 -12.81 31.88 -45.69
N VAL A 118 -13.11 30.62 -45.43
CA VAL A 118 -14.13 29.87 -46.19
C VAL A 118 -15.53 30.47 -46.01
N PHE A 119 -15.89 30.92 -44.81
CA PHE A 119 -17.22 31.44 -44.49
C PHE A 119 -17.40 32.95 -44.74
N LEU A 120 -16.34 33.76 -44.64
CA LEU A 120 -16.36 35.23 -44.80
C LEU A 120 -15.71 35.73 -46.10
N ASN A 121 -14.94 34.92 -46.84
CA ASN A 121 -14.44 35.30 -48.18
C ASN A 121 -15.55 35.53 -49.22
N PRO A 122 -16.77 34.93 -49.14
CA PRO A 122 -17.89 35.37 -49.96
C PRO A 122 -18.43 36.76 -49.58
N TRP A 123 -18.13 37.26 -48.37
CA TRP A 123 -18.64 38.53 -47.85
C TRP A 123 -17.67 39.70 -48.03
N THR A 124 -16.35 39.43 -48.10
CA THR A 124 -15.37 40.41 -48.58
C THR A 124 -15.17 40.24 -50.09
N GLY A 125 -16.22 40.55 -50.86
CA GLY A 125 -16.07 40.79 -52.29
C GLY A 125 -14.98 41.84 -52.52
N ASN A 126 -14.03 41.53 -53.39
CA ASN A 126 -13.04 42.43 -53.99
C ASN A 126 -12.82 43.77 -53.27
N SER A 127 -11.78 43.82 -52.44
CA SER A 127 -10.98 45.04 -52.30
C SER A 127 -9.49 44.69 -52.43
N GLN A 128 -9.11 44.25 -53.63
CA GLN A 128 -7.95 44.88 -54.25
C GLN A 128 -8.49 46.15 -54.94
N PRO A 129 -7.88 47.33 -54.74
CA PRO A 129 -6.51 47.55 -55.20
C PRO A 129 -5.65 48.51 -54.36
N ALA A 130 -4.33 48.27 -54.36
CA ALA A 130 -3.25 49.23 -54.63
C ALA A 130 -1.91 48.50 -54.50
#